data_AF-A0A2M8NFB3-F1
#
_entry.id   AF-A0A2M8NFB3-F1
#
_cell.length_a   1.000
_cell.length_b   1.000
_cell.length_c   1.000
_cell.angle_alpha   90.00
_cell.angle_beta   90.00
_cell.angle_gamma   90.00
#
_symmetry.space_group_name_H-M   'P 1'
#
loop_
_entity.id
_entity.type
_entity.pdbx_description
1 polymer ?
#
loop_
_entity_poly.entity_id
_entity_poly.type
_entity_poly.pdbx_seq_one_letter_code
_entity_poly.pdbx_strand_id
1 'polypeptide(L)'
;VQVRGLVSPPGLTRSSRAAIHLFINRRAIQPRGQIAIVLEEAYHTLLMKGRHPMAILNITVHPAAVDVNVHPTKSEVKFRNTTQVMSVLGRAVRTALLESGVRPWEEPGVPASLDTAQRRFELRRLGTSPESAWDAPSWMTAGDKHGEIPAMD
;
A
#
# COMPACT_ATOMS: atom_id res chain seq x y z
N VAL A 1 -4.14 -9.47 -27.28
CA VAL A 1 -3.94 -8.51 -26.16
C VAL A 1 -2.82 -9.05 -25.30
N GLN A 2 -1.82 -8.25 -24.95
CA GLN A 2 -0.73 -8.63 -24.07
C GLN A 2 -0.64 -7.63 -22.92
N VAL A 3 -0.43 -8.12 -21.70
CA VAL A 3 -0.26 -7.29 -20.51
C VAL A 3 1.12 -7.61 -19.93
N ARG A 4 1.91 -6.58 -19.65
CA ARG A 4 3.23 -6.69 -19.01
C ARG A 4 3.35 -5.63 -17.94
N GLY A 5 4.11 -5.91 -16.89
CA GLY A 5 4.34 -4.93 -15.84
C GLY A 5 4.65 -5.54 -14.49
N LEU A 6 4.53 -4.72 -13.46
CA LEU A 6 4.74 -5.07 -12.07
C LEU A 6 3.53 -4.67 -11.26
N VAL A 7 3.22 -5.46 -10.24
CA VAL A 7 2.12 -5.21 -9.30
C VAL A 7 2.61 -5.49 -7.88
N SER A 8 2.12 -4.73 -6.90
CA SER A 8 2.55 -4.87 -5.52
C SER A 8 1.93 -6.11 -4.85
N PRO A 9 2.60 -6.71 -3.86
CA PRO A 9 1.95 -7.68 -2.99
C PRO A 9 0.81 -7.02 -2.21
N PRO A 10 -0.21 -7.76 -1.76
CA PRO A 10 -1.37 -7.19 -1.07
C PRO A 10 -1.06 -6.45 0.23
N GLY A 11 0.05 -6.76 0.89
CA GLY A 11 0.53 -6.02 2.07
C GLY A 11 1.05 -4.61 1.74
N LEU A 12 1.47 -4.37 0.50
CA LEU A 12 2.01 -3.08 0.07
C LEU A 12 0.96 -2.30 -0.72
N THR A 13 0.29 -1.37 -0.02
CA THR A 13 -0.85 -0.60 -0.55
C THR A 13 -0.69 0.91 -0.36
N ARG A 14 -1.58 1.69 -0.96
CA ARG A 14 -1.72 3.15 -0.80
C ARG A 14 -3.17 3.54 -0.51
N SER A 15 -3.37 4.72 0.05
CA SER A 15 -4.69 5.33 0.29
C SER A 15 -5.30 5.95 -0.97
N SER A 16 -4.55 6.07 -2.06
CA SER A 16 -5.02 6.59 -3.33
C SER A 16 -4.48 5.78 -4.50
N ARG A 17 -5.14 5.90 -5.66
CA ARG A 17 -4.72 5.30 -6.94
C ARG A 17 -3.51 5.97 -7.58
N ALA A 18 -2.86 6.93 -6.91
CA ALA A 18 -1.75 7.70 -7.48
C ALA A 18 -0.52 6.83 -7.84
N ALA A 19 -0.35 5.68 -7.16
CA ALA A 19 0.71 4.73 -7.43
C ALA A 19 0.35 3.68 -8.51
N ILE A 20 -0.75 3.89 -9.23
CA ILE A 20 -1.17 3.05 -10.36
C ILE A 20 -0.82 3.79 -11.66
N HIS A 21 0.20 3.30 -12.34
CA HIS A 21 0.67 3.81 -13.61
C HIS A 21 0.25 2.85 -14.72
N LEU A 22 -0.59 3.34 -15.63
CA LEU A 22 -1.13 2.54 -16.72
C LEU A 22 -0.62 3.08 -18.05
N PHE A 23 -0.28 2.16 -18.94
CA PHE A 23 0.18 2.44 -20.29
C PHE A 23 -0.60 1.61 -21.29
N ILE A 24 -0.98 2.21 -22.41
CA ILE A 24 -1.57 1.50 -23.55
C ILE A 24 -0.71 1.79 -24.77
N ASN A 25 -0.15 0.74 -25.38
CA ASN A 25 0.79 0.88 -26.49
C ASN A 25 1.90 1.91 -26.20
N ARG A 26 2.47 1.89 -24.97
CA ARG A 26 3.49 2.82 -24.46
C ARG A 26 3.05 4.27 -24.21
N ARG A 27 1.76 4.59 -24.26
CA ARG A 27 1.22 5.91 -23.86
C ARG A 27 0.67 5.86 -22.44
N ALA A 28 1.08 6.80 -21.60
CA ALA A 28 0.55 6.94 -20.25
C ALA A 28 -0.93 7.32 -20.30
N ILE A 29 -1.74 6.64 -19.48
CA ILE A 29 -3.16 6.91 -19.32
C ILE A 29 -3.50 7.04 -17.83
N GLN A 30 -4.60 7.73 -17.55
CA GLN A 30 -5.05 7.90 -16.17
C GLN A 30 -5.63 6.59 -15.63
N PRO A 31 -5.35 6.22 -14.36
CA PRO A 31 -5.90 5.02 -13.71
C PRO A 31 -7.37 5.22 -13.32
N ARG A 32 -8.24 5.32 -14.32
CA ARG A 32 -9.67 5.55 -14.19
C ARG A 32 -10.48 4.53 -14.98
N GLY A 33 -11.78 4.50 -14.71
CA GLY A 33 -12.72 3.63 -15.41
C GLY A 33 -12.48 2.15 -15.17
N GLN A 34 -12.80 1.34 -16.18
CA GLN A 34 -12.87 -0.12 -16.05
C GLN A 34 -11.52 -0.78 -15.78
N ILE A 35 -10.40 -0.23 -16.28
CA ILE A 35 -9.08 -0.83 -16.06
C ILE A 35 -8.71 -0.81 -14.57
N ALA A 36 -8.96 0.31 -13.89
CA ALA A 36 -8.69 0.46 -12.46
C ALA A 36 -9.61 -0.46 -11.63
N ILE A 37 -10.89 -0.56 -12.00
CA ILE A 37 -11.85 -1.45 -11.32
C ILE A 37 -11.40 -2.91 -11.43
N VAL A 38 -11.04 -3.37 -12.63
CA VAL A 38 -10.60 -4.75 -12.88
C VAL A 38 -9.28 -5.05 -12.17
N LEU A 39 -8.37 -4.08 -12.12
CA LEU A 39 -7.14 -4.21 -11.34
C LEU A 39 -7.45 -4.41 -9.85
N GLU A 40 -8.34 -3.61 -9.27
CA GLU A 40 -8.74 -3.76 -7.86
C GLU A 40 -9.50 -5.05 -7.60
N GLU A 41 -10.35 -5.48 -8.53
CA GLU A 41 -11.09 -6.74 -8.45
C GLU A 41 -10.18 -7.97 -8.58
N ALA A 42 -9.05 -7.86 -9.28
CA ALA A 42 -8.04 -8.92 -9.29
C ALA A 42 -7.41 -9.15 -7.90
N TYR A 43 -7.46 -8.14 -7.04
CA TYR A 43 -7.05 -8.18 -5.64
C TYR A 43 -8.23 -8.40 -4.67
N HIS A 44 -9.40 -8.78 -5.17
CA HIS A 44 -10.59 -8.98 -4.34
C HIS A 44 -10.29 -9.91 -3.15
N THR A 45 -10.77 -9.52 -1.96
CA THR A 45 -10.49 -10.07 -0.61
C THR A 45 -9.08 -9.88 -0.04
N LEU A 46 -8.11 -9.49 -0.86
CA LEU A 46 -6.72 -9.28 -0.43
C LEU A 46 -6.44 -7.83 0.02
N LEU A 47 -7.32 -6.90 -0.30
CA LEU A 47 -7.19 -5.48 0.06
C LEU A 47 -8.25 -5.07 1.07
N MET A 48 -7.82 -4.27 2.05
CA MET A 48 -8.74 -3.56 2.95
C MET A 48 -9.52 -2.48 2.18
N LYS A 49 -10.71 -2.14 2.69
CA LYS A 49 -11.53 -1.07 2.10
C LYS A 49 -10.75 0.25 2.02
N GLY A 50 -10.82 0.92 0.87
CA GLY A 50 -10.13 2.19 0.63
C GLY A 50 -8.60 2.07 0.43
N ARG A 51 -8.08 0.85 0.26
CA ARG A 51 -6.68 0.60 -0.09
C ARG A 51 -6.54 0.20 -1.54
N HIS A 52 -5.50 0.71 -2.18
CA HIS A 52 -5.19 0.49 -3.59
C HIS A 52 -3.81 -0.15 -3.73
N PRO A 53 -3.62 -1.09 -4.68
CA PRO A 53 -2.32 -1.64 -4.97
C PRO A 53 -1.44 -0.61 -5.68
N MET A 54 -0.12 -0.84 -5.67
CA MET A 54 0.80 -0.13 -6.54
C MET A 54 0.99 -0.97 -7.81
N ALA A 55 0.93 -0.36 -8.98
CA ALA A 55 1.03 -1.09 -10.22
C ALA A 55 1.66 -0.24 -11.33
N ILE A 56 2.48 -0.87 -12.15
CA ILE A 56 3.01 -0.30 -13.39
C ILE A 56 2.69 -1.29 -14.49
N LEU A 57 1.66 -1.00 -15.31
CA LEU A 57 1.14 -1.95 -16.29
C LEU A 57 1.14 -1.34 -17.68
N ASN A 58 1.68 -2.07 -18.65
CA ASN A 58 1.57 -1.75 -20.07
C ASN A 58 0.71 -2.80 -20.78
N ILE A 59 -0.39 -2.33 -21.38
CA ILE A 59 -1.32 -3.11 -22.17
C ILE A 59 -1.01 -2.88 -23.65
N THR A 60 -0.54 -3.92 -24.32
CA THR A 60 -0.28 -3.91 -25.76
C THR A 60 -1.43 -4.55 -26.52
N VAL A 61 -1.96 -3.81 -27.47
CA VAL A 61 -3.19 -4.10 -28.21
C VAL A 61 -3.02 -3.61 -29.65
N HIS A 62 -3.62 -4.32 -30.60
CA HIS A 62 -3.54 -3.94 -32.00
C HIS A 62 -4.10 -2.50 -32.18
N PRO A 63 -3.43 -1.59 -32.88
CA PRO A 63 -3.89 -0.20 -33.02
C PRO A 63 -5.32 -0.10 -33.56
N ALA A 64 -5.69 -0.94 -34.52
CA ALA A 64 -7.07 -0.99 -35.06
C ALA A 64 -8.13 -1.53 -34.08
N ALA A 65 -7.73 -2.06 -32.92
CA ALA A 65 -8.62 -2.56 -31.87
C ALA A 65 -8.83 -1.56 -30.73
N VAL A 66 -8.19 -0.38 -30.81
CA VAL A 66 -8.31 0.66 -29.78
C VAL A 66 -8.62 2.00 -30.43
N ASP A 67 -9.69 2.61 -29.96
CA ASP A 67 -9.99 4.00 -30.23
C ASP A 67 -9.47 4.84 -29.05
N VAL A 68 -8.33 5.48 -29.27
CA VAL A 68 -7.68 6.32 -28.26
C VAL A 68 -7.97 7.77 -28.61
N ASN A 69 -8.91 8.38 -27.89
CA ASN A 69 -9.16 9.81 -28.02
C ASN A 69 -8.14 10.57 -27.13
N VAL A 70 -6.89 10.68 -27.62
CA VAL A 70 -5.74 11.19 -26.86
C VAL A 70 -5.73 12.71 -26.83
N HIS A 71 -6.49 13.32 -25.91
CA HIS A 71 -6.25 14.70 -25.50
C HIS A 71 -5.40 14.71 -24.21
N PRO A 72 -4.37 15.56 -24.08
CA PRO A 72 -3.41 15.56 -22.96
C PRO A 72 -4.03 15.68 -21.56
N THR A 73 -5.25 16.21 -21.45
CA THR A 73 -5.95 16.47 -20.19
C THR A 73 -7.12 15.51 -19.90
N LYS A 74 -7.53 14.68 -20.86
CA LYS A 74 -8.70 13.78 -20.77
C LYS A 74 -8.45 12.44 -21.47
N SER A 75 -7.31 11.81 -21.18
CA SER A 75 -6.91 10.56 -21.83
C SER A 75 -7.77 9.38 -21.36
N GLU A 76 -8.94 9.23 -21.98
CA GLU A 76 -9.81 8.06 -21.87
C GLU A 76 -9.61 7.17 -23.09
N VAL A 77 -9.60 5.85 -22.86
CA VAL A 77 -9.36 4.87 -23.92
C VAL A 77 -10.59 4.00 -24.10
N LYS A 78 -11.09 3.92 -25.34
CA LYS A 78 -12.18 3.03 -25.70
C LYS A 78 -11.61 1.84 -26.46
N PHE A 79 -11.73 0.66 -25.87
CA PHE A 79 -11.38 -0.58 -26.55
C PHE A 79 -12.56 -1.04 -27.40
N ARG A 80 -12.29 -1.53 -28.62
CA ARG A 80 -13.33 -2.20 -29.42
C ARG A 80 -13.82 -3.48 -28.76
N ASN A 81 -12.92 -4.21 -28.10
CA ASN A 81 -13.23 -5.42 -27.34
C ASN A 81 -12.78 -5.26 -25.88
N THR A 82 -13.52 -4.45 -25.13
CA THR A 82 -13.26 -4.21 -23.70
C THR A 82 -13.22 -5.50 -22.90
N THR A 83 -14.20 -6.40 -23.10
CA THR A 83 -14.31 -7.65 -22.35
C THR A 83 -13.05 -8.50 -22.45
N GLN A 84 -12.50 -8.64 -23.66
CA GLN A 84 -11.26 -9.38 -23.86
C GLN A 84 -10.07 -8.74 -23.13
N VAL A 85 -9.93 -7.41 -23.22
CA VAL A 85 -8.84 -6.68 -22.55
C VAL A 85 -8.92 -6.84 -21.03
N MET A 86 -10.11 -6.67 -20.46
CA MET A 86 -10.33 -6.79 -19.02
C MET A 86 -10.10 -8.23 -18.53
N SER A 87 -10.57 -9.23 -19.27
CA SER A 87 -10.32 -10.64 -18.94
C SER A 87 -8.84 -11.00 -18.94
N VAL A 88 -8.08 -10.50 -19.92
CA VAL A 88 -6.62 -10.74 -19.99
C VAL A 88 -5.90 -10.01 -18.86
N LEU A 89 -6.27 -8.76 -18.57
CA LEU A 89 -5.71 -7.98 -17.47
C LEU A 89 -5.95 -8.66 -16.12
N GLY A 90 -7.20 -8.99 -15.80
CA GLY A 90 -7.55 -9.61 -14.53
C GLY A 90 -6.84 -10.95 -14.33
N ARG A 91 -6.75 -11.78 -15.39
CA ARG A 91 -5.99 -13.04 -15.33
C ARG A 91 -4.50 -12.80 -15.11
N ALA A 92 -3.87 -11.88 -15.84
CA ALA A 92 -2.45 -11.60 -15.70
C ALA A 92 -2.09 -11.14 -14.28
N VAL A 93 -2.91 -10.27 -13.68
CA VAL A 93 -2.71 -9.80 -12.30
C VAL A 93 -2.90 -10.93 -11.30
N ARG A 94 -3.97 -11.74 -11.43
CA ARG A 94 -4.21 -12.89 -10.54
C ARG A 94 -3.08 -13.91 -10.62
N THR A 95 -2.60 -14.23 -11.82
CA THR A 95 -1.47 -15.14 -12.01
C THR A 95 -0.20 -14.60 -11.35
N ALA A 96 0.11 -13.31 -11.53
CA ALA A 96 1.27 -12.69 -10.88
C ALA A 96 1.17 -12.72 -9.34
N LEU A 97 -0.02 -12.53 -8.79
CA LEU A 97 -0.25 -12.64 -7.34
C LEU A 97 -0.05 -14.08 -6.86
N LEU A 98 -0.59 -15.08 -7.56
CA LEU A 98 -0.38 -16.48 -7.21
C LEU A 98 1.10 -16.89 -7.27
N GLU A 99 1.82 -16.46 -8.31
CA GLU A 99 3.25 -16.74 -8.49
C GLU A 99 4.14 -16.03 -7.47
N SER A 100 3.77 -14.82 -7.03
CA SER A 100 4.50 -14.13 -5.97
C SER A 100 4.41 -14.82 -4.61
N GLY A 101 3.56 -15.86 -4.50
CA GLY A 101 3.38 -16.64 -3.28
C GLY A 101 2.75 -15.80 -2.17
N VAL A 102 1.75 -14.97 -2.50
CA VAL A 102 1.02 -14.10 -1.57
C VAL A 102 0.73 -14.85 -0.28
N ARG A 103 1.57 -14.62 0.72
CA ARG A 103 1.21 -14.86 2.10
C ARG A 103 0.43 -13.63 2.54
N PRO A 104 -0.73 -13.80 3.19
CA PRO A 104 -1.32 -12.71 3.97
C PRO A 104 -0.21 -12.07 4.81
N TRP A 105 -0.22 -10.75 4.90
CA TRP A 105 0.68 -10.05 5.81
C TRP A 105 0.35 -10.53 7.24
N GLU A 106 1.18 -11.41 7.79
CA GLU A 106 1.22 -11.65 9.22
C GLU A 106 1.80 -10.39 9.84
N GLU A 107 1.01 -9.67 10.64
CA GLU A 107 1.52 -8.53 11.40
C GLU A 107 2.77 -8.97 12.19
N PRO A 108 3.95 -8.38 11.93
CA PRO A 108 5.15 -8.73 12.69
C PRO A 108 4.95 -8.30 14.14
N GLY A 109 4.73 -9.27 15.03
CA GLY A 109 4.88 -9.09 16.47
C GLY A 109 3.61 -8.93 17.31
N VAL A 110 2.42 -9.30 16.84
CA VAL A 110 1.33 -9.61 17.78
C VAL A 110 1.35 -11.11 18.03
N PRO A 111 2.00 -11.61 19.10
CA PRO A 111 1.89 -13.02 19.44
C PRO A 111 0.41 -13.34 19.67
N ALA A 112 -0.14 -14.21 18.83
CA ALA A 112 -1.50 -14.74 18.93
C ALA A 112 -1.62 -15.74 20.09
N SER A 113 -1.09 -15.40 21.26
CA SER A 113 -1.28 -16.18 22.48
C SER A 113 -2.30 -15.46 23.35
N LEU A 114 -3.43 -16.13 23.60
CA LEU A 114 -4.39 -15.79 24.66
C LEU A 114 -3.69 -15.53 26.01
N ASP A 115 -2.52 -16.11 26.17
CA ASP A 115 -1.58 -15.89 27.27
C ASP A 115 -1.23 -14.41 27.47
N THR A 116 -1.07 -13.60 26.41
CA THR A 116 -0.72 -12.17 26.56
C THR A 116 -1.89 -11.36 27.14
N ALA A 117 -3.13 -11.71 26.79
CA ALA A 117 -4.32 -11.06 27.35
C ALA A 117 -4.57 -11.49 28.80
N GLN A 118 -4.40 -12.79 29.11
CA GLN A 118 -4.47 -13.30 30.48
C GLN A 118 -3.36 -12.73 31.37
N ARG A 119 -2.11 -12.70 30.89
CA ARG A 119 -0.96 -12.12 31.60
C ARG A 119 -1.18 -10.63 31.89
N ARG A 120 -1.69 -9.86 30.93
CA ARG A 120 -2.02 -8.44 31.12
C ARG A 120 -3.14 -8.23 32.14
N PHE A 121 -4.14 -9.12 32.15
CA PHE A 121 -5.23 -9.07 33.11
C PHE A 121 -4.75 -9.44 34.53
N GLU A 122 -3.90 -10.46 34.65
CA GLU A 122 -3.29 -10.87 35.93
C GLU A 122 -2.33 -9.82 36.48
N LEU A 123 -1.48 -9.21 35.66
CA LEU A 123 -0.56 -8.14 36.09
C LEU A 123 -1.31 -6.89 36.59
N ARG A 124 -2.42 -6.52 35.93
CA ARG A 124 -3.32 -5.47 36.44
C ARG A 124 -3.97 -5.82 37.77
N ARG A 125 -4.36 -7.09 37.96
CA ARG A 125 -4.97 -7.58 39.20
C ARG A 125 -3.96 -7.66 40.35
N LEU A 126 -2.69 -7.89 40.04
CA LEU A 126 -1.57 -7.98 40.99
C LEU A 126 -0.89 -6.62 41.26
N GLY A 127 -1.42 -5.51 40.74
CA GLY A 127 -0.92 -4.16 41.03
C GLY A 127 0.49 -3.86 40.53
N THR A 128 1.04 -4.68 39.63
CA THR A 128 2.39 -4.51 39.07
C THR A 128 2.28 -4.02 37.64
N SER A 129 2.11 -2.71 37.48
CA SER A 129 2.32 -2.04 36.19
C SER A 129 3.82 -1.77 36.02
N PRO A 130 4.45 -2.12 34.89
CA PRO A 130 5.76 -1.59 34.54
C PRO A 130 5.54 -0.17 34.02
N GLU A 131 5.16 0.73 34.92
CA GLU A 131 5.38 2.15 34.71
C GLU A 131 6.87 2.42 35.01
N SER A 132 7.45 3.35 34.24
CA SER A 132 8.83 3.82 34.32
C SER A 132 9.87 3.07 33.48
N ALA A 133 9.74 3.14 32.16
CA ALA A 133 10.89 3.04 31.24
C ALA A 133 10.96 4.20 30.22
N TRP A 134 10.22 5.29 30.44
CA TRP A 134 10.15 6.44 29.52
C TRP A 134 10.44 7.80 30.16
N ASP A 135 11.08 7.87 31.33
CA ASP A 135 11.48 9.15 31.91
C ASP A 135 12.92 9.54 31.55
N ALA A 136 13.00 10.34 30.47
CA ALA A 136 13.93 11.45 30.20
C ALA A 136 15.39 11.20 29.72
N PRO A 137 15.97 12.16 28.93
CA PRO A 137 17.11 11.95 28.03
C PRO A 137 18.50 12.20 28.64
N SER A 138 19.52 11.59 28.03
CA SER A 138 20.90 11.45 28.53
C SER A 138 21.82 12.69 28.48
N TRP A 139 21.33 13.92 28.33
CA TRP A 139 22.20 15.12 28.24
C TRP A 139 22.23 16.00 29.50
N MET A 140 21.65 15.55 30.61
CA MET A 140 21.48 16.39 31.81
C MET A 140 22.42 16.06 32.99
N THR A 141 23.51 15.31 32.79
CA THR A 141 24.47 15.03 33.88
C THR A 141 25.94 15.06 33.44
N ALA A 142 26.47 16.28 33.32
CA ALA A 142 27.87 16.66 33.59
C ALA A 142 27.86 18.18 33.72
N GLY A 143 28.34 18.87 34.75
CA GLY A 143 29.14 18.55 35.92
C GLY A 143 29.84 19.87 36.30
N ASP A 144 29.55 20.37 37.50
CA ASP A 144 30.33 21.30 38.33
C ASP A 144 30.69 22.74 37.86
N LYS A 145 30.05 23.69 38.59
CA LYS A 145 30.65 24.67 39.52
C LYS A 145 30.96 26.12 39.09
N HIS A 146 30.59 26.99 40.06
CA HIS A 146 31.02 28.35 40.39
C HIS A 146 30.35 29.56 39.72
N GLY A 147 29.74 30.38 40.59
CA GLY A 147 30.00 31.82 40.60
C GLY A 147 28.81 32.71 40.22
N GLU A 148 28.52 33.66 41.10
CA GLU A 148 27.66 34.85 40.96
C GLU A 148 27.90 35.59 39.61
N ILE A 149 27.04 36.48 39.09
CA ILE A 149 26.49 37.76 39.61
C ILE A 149 25.40 38.26 38.61
N PRO A 150 24.74 39.44 38.80
CA PRO A 150 23.51 39.72 39.57
C PRO A 150 22.27 40.03 38.69
N ALA A 151 21.14 40.27 39.35
CA ALA A 151 19.99 40.98 38.80
C ALA A 151 20.28 42.49 38.63
N MET A 152 19.74 43.11 37.58
CA MET A 152 19.44 44.54 37.55
C MET A 152 18.36 44.84 36.48
N ASP A 153 17.27 45.42 36.96
CA ASP A 153 16.20 46.27 36.36
C ASP A 153 15.91 46.24 34.85
#